data_AF-A0AAW2PSX5-F1
#
_entry.id   AF-A0AAW2PSX5-F1
#
_cell.length_a   1.000
_cell.length_b   1.000
_cell.length_c   1.000
_cell.angle_alpha   90.00
_cell.angle_beta   90.00
_cell.angle_gamma   90.00
#
_symmetry.space_group_name_H-M   'P 1'
#
loop_
_entity.id
_entity.type
_entity.pdbx_description
1 polymer ?
#
loop_
_entity_poly.entity_id
_entity_poly.type
_entity_poly.pdbx_seq_one_letter_code
_entity_poly.pdbx_strand_id
1 'polypeptide(L)'
;MLGIYLLNPSVLDRIELRPTSIEKEVFPKIAAEKKLYAMVVWDFWMDIGQPRDYITGLRLYLDSLRKKSSPKLASGSHYNWKRLVGRNCENRRLDA
;
A
#
# COMPACT_ATOMS: atom_id res chain seq x y z
N MET A 1 -8.23 0.09 -8.73
CA MET A 1 -7.94 -0.56 -7.44
C MET A 1 -6.44 -0.46 -7.25
N LEU A 2 -5.96 -0.16 -6.05
CA LEU A 2 -4.53 -0.16 -5.77
C LEU A 2 -4.21 -1.50 -5.09
N GLY A 3 -3.11 -2.14 -5.46
CA GLY A 3 -2.76 -3.45 -4.92
C GLY A 3 -1.56 -4.08 -5.61
N ILE A 4 -1.18 -5.26 -5.13
CA ILE A 4 -0.11 -6.07 -5.71
C ILE A 4 -0.75 -7.13 -6.60
N TYR A 5 -0.41 -7.12 -7.88
CA TYR A 5 -0.95 -8.07 -8.85
C TYR A 5 0.06 -9.18 -9.14
N LEU A 6 -0.37 -10.43 -8.94
CA LEU A 6 0.35 -11.61 -9.41
C LEU A 6 -0.39 -12.13 -10.65
N LEU A 7 0.22 -11.95 -11.82
CA LEU A 7 -0.42 -12.22 -13.12
C LEU A 7 0.36 -13.29 -13.88
N ASN A 8 -0.34 -14.16 -14.60
CA ASN A 8 0.29 -15.00 -15.61
C ASN A 8 0.75 -14.10 -16.78
N PRO A 9 1.94 -14.34 -17.38
CA PRO A 9 2.40 -13.59 -18.55
C PRO A 9 1.38 -13.50 -19.70
N SER A 10 0.51 -14.49 -19.87
CA SER A 10 -0.57 -14.48 -20.88
C SER A 10 -1.58 -13.33 -20.72
N VAL A 11 -1.55 -12.60 -19.59
CA VAL A 11 -2.35 -11.38 -19.42
C VAL A 11 -1.84 -10.25 -20.32
N LEU A 12 -0.55 -10.25 -20.67
CA LEU A 12 0.04 -9.24 -21.55
C LEU A 12 -0.59 -9.26 -22.96
N ASP A 13 -0.99 -10.44 -23.45
CA ASP A 13 -1.68 -10.60 -24.74
C ASP A 13 -3.04 -9.88 -24.79
N ARG A 14 -3.59 -9.49 -23.63
CA ARG A 14 -4.86 -8.77 -23.50
C ARG A 14 -4.69 -7.25 -23.47
N ILE A 15 -3.44 -6.76 -23.45
CA ILE A 15 -3.11 -5.34 -23.37
C ILE A 15 -2.89 -4.80 -24.78
N GLU A 16 -3.67 -3.81 -25.17
CA GLU A 16 -3.53 -3.16 -26.47
C GLU A 16 -2.32 -2.22 -26.48
N LEU A 17 -1.73 -1.97 -27.67
CA LEU A 17 -0.61 -1.03 -27.86
C LEU A 17 -1.08 0.44 -27.81
N ARG A 18 -1.77 0.80 -26.74
CA ARG A 18 -2.26 2.13 -26.40
C ARG A 18 -2.34 2.27 -24.88
N PRO A 19 -2.47 3.50 -24.34
CA PRO A 19 -2.82 3.67 -22.93
C PRO A 19 -4.03 2.82 -22.56
N THR A 20 -3.82 1.90 -21.63
CA THR A 20 -4.80 0.89 -21.21
C THR A 20 -4.79 0.83 -19.69
N SER A 21 -5.96 0.95 -19.07
CA SER A 21 -6.10 0.66 -17.64
C SER A 21 -6.43 -0.81 -17.47
N ILE A 22 -5.50 -1.57 -16.90
CA ILE A 22 -5.71 -2.99 -16.64
C ILE A 22 -6.93 -3.22 -15.72
N GLU A 23 -7.18 -2.32 -14.77
CA GLU A 23 -8.31 -2.43 -13.83
C GLU A 23 -9.66 -2.19 -14.48
N LYS A 24 -9.72 -1.29 -15.46
CA LYS A 24 -10.98 -0.93 -16.12
C LYS A 24 -11.25 -1.79 -17.36
N GLU A 25 -10.21 -2.25 -18.05
CA GLU A 25 -10.34 -2.85 -19.38
C GLU A 25 -9.99 -4.33 -19.42
N VAL A 26 -9.06 -4.78 -18.56
CA VAL A 26 -8.54 -6.16 -18.58
C VAL A 26 -9.14 -7.02 -17.47
N PHE A 27 -9.13 -6.54 -16.22
CA PHE A 27 -9.62 -7.29 -15.07
C PHE A 27 -11.10 -7.67 -15.14
N PRO A 28 -12.03 -6.82 -15.65
CA PRO A 28 -13.43 -7.23 -15.80
C PRO A 28 -13.58 -8.46 -16.72
N LYS A 29 -12.76 -8.56 -17.77
CA LYS A 29 -12.75 -9.72 -18.69
C LYS A 29 -12.24 -10.98 -17.97
N ILE A 30 -11.15 -10.85 -17.21
CA ILE A 30 -10.58 -11.97 -16.42
C ILE A 30 -11.56 -12.44 -15.32
N ALA A 31 -12.27 -11.49 -14.69
CA ALA A 31 -13.30 -11.78 -13.70
C ALA A 31 -14.51 -12.49 -14.31
N ALA A 32 -14.97 -12.07 -15.50
CA ALA A 32 -16.05 -12.74 -16.22
C ALA A 32 -15.70 -14.19 -16.59
N GLU A 33 -14.41 -14.46 -16.86
CA GLU A 33 -13.87 -15.81 -17.05
C GLU A 33 -13.68 -16.62 -15.76
N LYS A 34 -14.01 -16.04 -14.58
CA LYS A 34 -13.78 -16.64 -13.25
C LYS A 34 -12.32 -16.99 -12.97
N LYS A 35 -11.39 -16.21 -13.52
CA LYS A 35 -9.94 -16.38 -13.35
C LYS A 35 -9.30 -15.29 -12.47
N LEU A 36 -10.10 -14.38 -11.93
CA LEU A 36 -9.64 -13.35 -11.01
C LEU A 36 -9.81 -13.84 -9.57
N TYR A 37 -8.73 -13.82 -8.81
CA TYR A 37 -8.69 -14.22 -7.41
C TYR A 37 -8.21 -13.06 -6.55
N ALA A 38 -8.63 -13.04 -5.29
CA ALA A 38 -8.20 -12.05 -4.31
C ALA A 38 -7.62 -12.75 -3.08
N MET A 39 -6.51 -12.22 -2.57
CA MET A 39 -5.90 -12.67 -1.34
C MET A 39 -5.77 -11.47 -0.40
N VAL A 40 -6.19 -11.65 0.85
CA VAL A 40 -6.02 -10.63 1.90
C VAL A 40 -4.61 -10.75 2.47
N VAL A 41 -3.90 -9.63 2.52
CA VAL A 41 -2.63 -9.53 3.26
C VAL A 41 -2.97 -9.17 4.72
N TRP A 42 -2.44 -9.94 5.66
CA TRP A 42 -2.78 -9.83 7.09
C TRP A 42 -2.04 -8.71 7.85
N ASP A 43 -1.01 -8.15 7.23
CA ASP A 43 -0.26 -7.02 7.77
C ASP A 43 -0.54 -5.76 6.95
N PHE A 44 0.12 -4.66 7.27
CA PHE A 44 -0.11 -3.41 6.57
C PHE A 44 0.44 -3.44 5.13
N TRP A 45 -0.25 -2.72 4.25
CA TRP A 45 0.21 -2.30 2.94
C TRP A 45 -0.28 -0.87 2.73
N MET A 46 0.51 -0.06 2.05
CA MET A 46 0.17 1.33 1.74
C MET A 46 0.77 1.72 0.41
N ASP A 47 -0.02 2.37 -0.44
CA ASP A 47 0.48 3.06 -1.63
C ASP A 47 1.07 4.42 -1.23
N ILE A 48 2.29 4.70 -1.69
CA ILE A 48 3.05 5.91 -1.33
C ILE A 48 3.23 6.74 -2.61
N GLY A 49 2.43 7.79 -2.76
CA GLY A 49 2.46 8.66 -3.94
C GLY A 49 3.12 10.02 -3.69
N GLN A 50 3.15 10.49 -2.44
CA GLN A 50 3.68 11.80 -2.06
C GLN A 50 4.58 11.74 -0.82
N PRO A 51 5.44 12.75 -0.58
CA PRO A 51 6.33 12.76 0.59
C PRO A 51 5.62 12.61 1.95
N ARG A 52 4.39 13.09 2.08
CA ARG A 52 3.59 12.93 3.31
C ARG A 52 3.19 11.48 3.55
N ASP A 53 2.89 10.74 2.48
CA ASP A 53 2.51 9.32 2.55
C ASP A 53 3.67 8.47 3.03
N TYR A 54 4.91 8.84 2.67
CA TYR A 54 6.11 8.14 3.13
C TYR A 54 6.23 8.17 4.66
N ILE A 55 5.96 9.33 5.28
CA ILE A 55 6.00 9.49 6.74
C ILE A 55 4.92 8.63 7.41
N THR A 56 3.73 8.55 6.83
CA THR A 56 2.66 7.67 7.30
C THR A 56 3.01 6.19 7.13
N GLY A 57 3.54 5.80 5.97
CA GLY A 57 4.01 4.44 5.70
C GLY A 57 5.13 4.00 6.64
N LEU A 58 6.06 4.90 6.96
CA LEU A 58 7.12 4.65 7.93
C LEU A 58 6.56 4.35 9.33
N ARG A 59 5.52 5.08 9.76
CA ARG A 59 4.84 4.81 11.03
C ARG A 59 4.20 3.42 11.05
N LEU A 60 3.47 3.06 9.98
CA LEU A 60 2.87 1.73 9.86
C LEU A 60 3.92 0.61 9.95
N TYR A 61 5.07 0.80 9.29
CA TYR A 61 6.18 -0.14 9.35
C TYR A 61 6.78 -0.27 10.75
N LEU A 62 7.09 0.86 11.41
CA LEU A 62 7.63 0.85 12.77
C LEU A 62 6.66 0.22 13.77
N ASP A 63 5.36 0.47 13.62
CA ASP A 63 4.33 -0.15 14.44
C ASP A 63 4.24 -1.67 14.23
N SER A 64 4.34 -2.15 12.98
CA SER A 64 4.40 -3.58 12.68
C SER A 64 5.64 -4.25 13.28
N LEU A 65 6.83 -3.64 13.13
CA LEU A 65 8.07 -4.15 13.75
C LEU A 65 7.95 -4.26 15.28
N ARG A 66 7.26 -3.30 15.91
CA ARG A 66 7.07 -3.27 17.36
C ARG A 66 6.15 -4.39 17.82
N LYS A 67 5.03 -4.61 17.12
CA LYS A 67 4.12 -5.74 17.39
C LYS A 67 4.83 -7.10 17.26
N LYS A 68 5.80 -7.19 16.35
CA LYS A 68 6.62 -8.40 16.12
C LYS A 68 7.84 -8.52 17.04
N SER A 69 8.04 -7.59 17.98
CA SER A 69 9.23 -7.56 18.86
C SER A 69 10.56 -7.68 18.10
N SER A 70 10.66 -7.00 16.95
CA SER A 70 11.80 -7.16 16.06
C SER A 70 13.09 -6.59 16.66
N PRO A 71 14.23 -7.32 16.60
CA PRO A 71 15.53 -6.81 17.06
C PRO A 71 16.07 -5.67 16.18
N LYS A 72 15.44 -5.40 15.02
CA LYS A 72 15.78 -4.28 14.14
C LYS A 72 15.34 -2.92 14.70
N LEU A 73 14.47 -2.90 15.71
CA LEU A 73 14.07 -1.66 16.35
C LEU A 73 15.18 -1.17 17.28
N ALA A 74 15.62 0.07 17.04
CA ALA A 74 16.51 0.75 17.97
C ALA A 74 15.87 0.85 19.37
N SER A 75 16.68 0.67 20.40
CA SER A 75 16.28 0.77 21.81
C SER A 75 17.08 1.86 22.52
N GLY A 76 16.49 2.50 23.52
CA GLY A 76 17.12 3.57 24.31
C GLY A 76 16.23 4.81 24.48
N SER A 77 16.51 5.61 25.51
CA SER A 77 15.73 6.79 25.91
C SER A 77 15.70 7.92 24.88
N HIS A 78 16.65 7.95 23.95
CA HIS A 78 16.74 8.98 22.90
C HIS A 78 15.87 8.69 21.67
N TYR A 79 15.38 7.45 21.51
CA TYR A 79 14.60 7.05 20.34
C TYR A 79 13.10 7.26 20.58
N ASN A 80 12.64 8.50 20.38
CA ASN A 80 11.21 8.84 20.45
C ASN A 80 10.59 8.95 19.05
N TRP A 81 10.10 7.83 18.52
CA TRP A 81 9.49 7.79 17.18
C TRP A 81 8.20 8.63 17.07
N LYS A 82 7.48 8.86 18.19
CA LYS A 82 6.30 9.75 18.22
C LYS A 82 6.63 11.21 17.88
N ARG A 83 7.93 11.55 17.88
CA ARG A 83 8.45 12.89 17.59
C ARG A 83 8.73 13.13 16.10
N LEU A 84 8.70 12.09 15.26
CA LEU A 84 9.01 12.20 13.82
C LEU A 84 7.97 13.00 13.01
N VAL A 85 6.84 13.38 13.61
CA VAL A 85 5.85 14.25 12.98
C VAL A 85 5.33 15.22 14.03
N GLY A 86 5.41 16.52 13.75
CA GLY A 86 4.75 17.54 14.55
C GLY A 86 3.25 17.22 14.66
N ARG A 87 2.64 17.54 15.81
CA ARG A 87 1.22 17.29 16.15
C ARG A 87 0.19 18.03 15.27
N ASN A 88 0.51 18.36 14.02
CA ASN A 88 -0.26 19.30 13.18
C ASN A 88 -0.82 18.69 11.88
N CYS A 89 -0.81 17.36 11.70
CA CYS A 89 -1.41 16.75 10.49
C CYS A 89 -2.77 16.07 10.73
N GLU A 90 -3.37 16.21 11.93
CA GLU A 90 -4.65 15.57 12.27
C GLU A 90 -5.88 16.46 12.11
N ASN A 91 -5.74 17.73 11.68
CA ASN A 91 -6.87 18.62 11.42
C ASN A 91 -6.64 19.48 10.18
N ARG A 92 -7.07 18.99 9.02
CA ARG A 92 -7.83 19.78 8.04
C ARG A 92 -8.31 18.88 6.88
N ARG A 93 -9.65 18.88 6.71
CA ARG A 93 -10.48 18.33 5.60
C ARG A 93 -11.16 16.98 5.85
N LEU A 94 -12.08 16.98 6.80
CA LEU A 94 -13.50 16.80 6.42
C LEU A 94 -14.02 18.20 6.05
N ASP A 95 -14.94 18.27 5.09
CA ASP A 95 -15.50 19.47 4.42
C ASP A 95 -14.91 19.77 3.03
N ALA A 96 -15.40 19.04 2.03
CA ALA A 96 -15.90 19.51 0.71
C ALA A 96 -16.24 18.29 -0.16
#